data_AF-A0A533VAD5-F1
#
_entry.id   AF-A0A533VAD5-F1
#
_cell.length_a   1.000
_cell.length_b   1.000
_cell.length_c   1.000
_cell.angle_alpha   90.00
_cell.angle_beta   90.00
_cell.angle_gamma   90.00
#
_symmetry.space_group_name_H-M   'P 1'
#
loop_
_entity.id
_entity.type
_entity.pdbx_description
1 polymer ?
#
loop_
_entity_poly.entity_id
_entity_poly.type
_entity_poly.pdbx_seq_one_letter_code
_entity_poly.pdbx_strand_id
1 'polypeptide(L)'
;MYTMPKPDSFYLYDGLTSILIPKQIRDDGGFYDVARTMAQNANSTVTFAITPGKGALIYQLQVGRHFPIKDKIDTIKPLELFGVNKLDKSMYFNVGFFPLNSIVEVVVLSNNDITVTDHGGNLAPTTIKNGQVVPADLTKAGWVFEPASGQKISAIYLFGTTTSATSDDLSLTIGSTSPSNPIGGENNNKETTPDYSTYTIIGIVAAGGAAVYLFVKRR
;
A
#
# COMPACT_ATOMS: atom_id res chain seq x y z
N MET A 1 23.08 -2.43 28.11
CA MET A 1 22.20 -2.42 26.92
C MET A 1 22.14 -0.98 26.44
N TYR A 2 22.60 -0.69 25.22
CA TYR A 2 22.50 0.65 24.63
C TYR A 2 21.30 0.65 23.68
N THR A 3 20.29 1.45 23.97
CA THR A 3 19.15 1.68 23.08
C THR A 3 19.26 3.09 22.52
N MET A 4 19.26 3.21 21.19
CA MET A 4 19.16 4.51 20.54
C MET A 4 17.66 4.87 20.42
N PRO A 5 17.26 6.11 20.72
CA PRO A 5 15.89 6.57 20.45
C PRO A 5 15.56 6.38 18.97
N LYS A 6 14.33 5.95 18.66
CA LYS A 6 13.85 5.85 17.27
C LYS A 6 13.98 7.25 16.63
N PRO A 7 14.80 7.41 15.57
CA PRO A 7 14.92 8.69 14.89
C PRO A 7 13.59 9.07 14.23
N ASP A 8 13.39 10.37 14.04
CA ASP A 8 12.23 10.88 13.33
C ASP A 8 12.16 10.33 11.89
N SER A 9 10.95 10.01 11.43
CA SER A 9 10.74 9.40 10.11
C SER A 9 11.15 10.32 8.97
N PHE A 10 10.94 11.63 9.09
CA PHE A 10 11.38 12.59 8.08
C PHE A 10 12.90 12.72 8.07
N TYR A 11 13.55 12.70 9.23
CA TYR A 11 15.01 12.65 9.31
C TYR A 11 15.60 11.42 8.62
N LEU A 12 15.03 10.23 8.85
CA LEU A 12 15.45 9.01 8.16
C LEU A 12 15.18 9.07 6.66
N TYR A 13 14.02 9.60 6.26
CA TYR A 13 13.67 9.79 4.85
C TYR A 13 14.70 10.67 4.13
N ASP A 14 14.96 11.86 4.68
CA ASP A 14 15.86 12.84 4.07
C ASP A 14 17.31 12.33 4.02
N GLY A 15 17.79 11.77 5.14
CA GLY A 15 19.14 11.21 5.23
C GLY A 15 19.38 10.02 4.29
N LEU A 16 18.44 9.05 4.25
CA LEU A 16 18.60 7.88 3.39
C LEU A 16 18.41 8.21 1.91
N THR A 17 17.40 9.02 1.57
CA THR A 17 17.10 9.30 0.16
C THR A 17 18.12 10.26 -0.46
N SER A 18 18.71 11.18 0.29
CA SER A 18 19.77 12.05 -0.23
C SER A 18 21.01 11.28 -0.68
N ILE A 19 21.32 10.15 -0.02
CA ILE A 19 22.48 9.29 -0.31
C ILE A 19 22.13 8.22 -1.36
N LEU A 20 20.97 7.57 -1.21
CA LEU A 20 20.67 6.32 -1.91
C LEU A 20 19.75 6.49 -3.12
N ILE A 21 19.02 7.61 -3.21
CA ILE A 21 18.12 7.89 -4.33
C ILE A 21 18.74 8.98 -5.24
N PRO A 22 18.95 8.67 -6.55
CA PRO A 22 19.46 9.63 -7.52
C PRO A 22 18.67 10.94 -7.52
N LYS A 23 19.39 12.07 -7.69
CA LYS A 23 18.80 13.41 -7.68
C LYS A 23 17.64 13.55 -8.67
N GLN A 24 17.76 12.95 -9.86
CA GLN A 24 16.72 12.98 -10.89
C GLN A 24 15.40 12.39 -10.39
N ILE A 25 15.44 11.26 -9.68
CA ILE A 25 14.23 10.65 -9.08
C ILE A 25 13.62 11.57 -8.00
N ARG A 26 14.47 12.28 -7.25
CA ARG A 26 14.03 13.21 -6.20
C ARG A 26 13.43 14.50 -6.75
N ASP A 27 13.89 14.95 -7.91
CA ASP A 27 13.45 16.20 -8.53
C ASP A 27 12.22 16.01 -9.45
N ASP A 28 11.93 14.78 -9.87
CA ASP A 28 10.83 14.45 -10.80
C ASP A 28 9.49 14.10 -10.11
N GLY A 29 9.38 14.39 -8.81
CA GLY A 29 8.17 14.41 -8.00
C GLY A 29 7.35 13.12 -7.93
N GLY A 30 6.02 13.27 -7.86
CA GLY A 30 5.07 12.15 -7.78
C GLY A 30 5.18 11.39 -6.46
N PHE A 31 5.37 10.08 -6.55
CA PHE A 31 5.56 9.18 -5.41
C PHE A 31 6.64 9.64 -4.41
N TYR A 32 7.74 10.23 -4.88
CA TYR A 32 8.78 10.76 -4.00
C TYR A 32 8.26 11.90 -3.11
N ASP A 33 7.52 12.85 -3.66
CA ASP A 33 6.99 13.99 -2.91
C ASP A 33 5.90 13.56 -1.91
N VAL A 34 5.06 12.62 -2.32
CA VAL A 34 4.04 12.05 -1.43
C VAL A 34 4.69 11.30 -0.28
N ALA A 35 5.71 10.48 -0.55
CA ALA A 35 6.46 9.78 0.49
C ALA A 35 7.15 10.75 1.46
N ARG A 36 7.71 11.85 0.94
CA ARG A 36 8.31 12.91 1.75
C ARG A 36 7.29 13.58 2.67
N THR A 37 6.11 13.93 2.12
CA THR A 37 4.99 14.52 2.88
C THR A 37 4.49 13.58 3.96
N MET A 38 4.34 12.29 3.64
CA MET A 38 3.96 11.28 4.62
C MET A 38 4.99 11.16 5.74
N ALA A 39 6.29 11.17 5.42
CA ALA A 39 7.36 10.99 6.40
C ALA A 39 7.39 12.08 7.48
N GLN A 40 6.82 13.26 7.23
CA GLN A 40 6.68 14.36 8.19
C GLN A 40 5.71 14.07 9.35
N ASN A 41 4.90 13.01 9.23
CA ASN A 41 3.94 12.65 10.28
C ASN A 41 4.58 11.76 11.34
N ALA A 42 4.31 12.05 12.62
CA ALA A 42 4.89 11.32 13.76
C ALA A 42 4.56 9.82 13.81
N ASN A 43 3.45 9.39 13.18
CA ASN A 43 3.02 7.99 13.09
C ASN A 43 3.45 7.30 11.78
N SER A 44 4.34 7.92 11.01
CA SER A 44 4.92 7.33 9.81
C SER A 44 6.10 6.42 10.15
N THR A 45 6.38 5.46 9.28
CA THR A 45 7.55 4.59 9.33
C THR A 45 8.19 4.58 7.95
N VAL A 46 9.51 4.79 7.93
CA VAL A 46 10.33 4.71 6.73
C VAL A 46 11.13 3.43 6.75
N THR A 47 11.02 2.66 5.69
CA THR A 47 11.82 1.46 5.47
C THR A 47 12.62 1.64 4.20
N PHE A 48 13.90 1.31 4.26
CA PHE A 48 14.76 1.22 3.09
C PHE A 48 15.32 -0.19 2.99
N ALA A 49 15.15 -0.82 1.83
CA ALA A 49 15.65 -2.15 1.57
C ALA A 49 16.57 -2.14 0.35
N ILE A 50 17.67 -2.88 0.45
CA ILE A 50 18.58 -3.18 -0.66
C ILE A 50 18.55 -4.68 -0.86
N THR A 51 17.97 -5.12 -1.98
CA THR A 51 17.92 -6.55 -2.32
C THR A 51 18.93 -6.84 -3.43
N PRO A 52 19.91 -7.72 -3.19
CA PRO A 52 20.80 -8.17 -4.25
C PRO A 52 20.04 -9.01 -5.28
N GLY A 53 20.13 -8.64 -6.54
CA GLY A 53 19.61 -9.38 -7.69
C GLY A 53 20.73 -9.97 -8.56
N LYS A 54 20.36 -10.63 -9.66
CA LYS A 54 21.32 -11.15 -10.65
C LYS A 54 21.97 -10.00 -11.42
N GLY A 55 23.03 -9.43 -10.86
CA GLY A 55 23.87 -8.41 -11.50
C GLY A 55 23.49 -6.95 -11.21
N ALA A 56 22.47 -6.70 -10.37
CA ALA A 56 22.08 -5.35 -9.96
C ALA A 56 21.53 -5.35 -8.52
N LEU A 57 21.62 -4.21 -7.85
CA LEU A 57 20.98 -3.96 -6.56
C LEU A 57 19.60 -3.35 -6.80
N ILE A 58 18.58 -3.88 -6.12
CA ILE A 58 17.24 -3.31 -6.10
C ILE A 58 17.11 -2.47 -4.84
N TYR A 59 16.93 -1.17 -5.02
CA TYR A 59 16.63 -0.24 -3.95
C TYR A 59 15.13 -0.10 -3.79
N GLN A 60 14.65 -0.09 -2.56
CA GLN A 60 13.23 0.06 -2.27
C GLN A 60 13.07 0.96 -1.06
N LEU A 61 12.49 2.12 -1.32
CA LEU A 61 11.95 2.99 -0.28
C LEU A 61 10.52 2.54 0.03
N GLN A 62 10.07 2.68 1.27
CA GLN A 62 8.67 2.54 1.65
C GLN A 62 8.38 3.53 2.77
N VAL A 63 7.27 4.25 2.67
CA VAL A 63 6.81 5.17 3.71
C VAL A 63 5.38 4.84 4.07
N GLY A 64 5.21 4.05 5.12
CA GLY A 64 3.89 3.66 5.63
C GLY A 64 3.46 4.59 6.76
N ARG A 65 2.15 4.72 6.97
CA ARG A 65 1.60 5.50 8.07
C ARG A 65 0.49 4.71 8.74
N HIS A 66 0.67 4.39 10.01
CA HIS A 66 -0.31 3.60 10.74
C HIS A 66 -1.48 4.46 11.21
N PHE A 67 -2.70 4.05 10.89
CA PHE A 67 -3.92 4.71 11.37
C PHE A 67 -4.86 3.70 12.00
N PRO A 68 -5.12 3.82 13.32
CA PRO A 68 -6.18 3.06 13.94
C PRO A 68 -7.52 3.56 13.42
N ILE A 69 -8.38 2.66 12.95
CA ILE A 69 -9.77 3.00 12.62
C ILE A 69 -10.65 2.38 13.68
N LYS A 70 -11.31 3.22 14.47
CA LYS A 70 -12.06 2.82 15.67
C LYS A 70 -13.54 2.57 15.40
N ASP A 71 -14.09 3.19 14.36
CA ASP A 71 -15.49 3.05 13.96
C ASP A 71 -15.64 1.99 12.86
N LYS A 72 -16.88 1.64 12.53
CA LYS A 72 -17.18 0.78 11.38
C LYS A 72 -16.64 1.45 10.12
N ILE A 73 -15.60 0.86 9.53
CA ILE A 73 -15.13 1.24 8.20
C ILE A 73 -16.20 0.80 7.23
N ASP A 74 -16.76 1.75 6.49
CA ASP A 74 -17.32 1.42 5.19
C ASP A 74 -16.22 1.62 4.14
N THR A 75 -15.53 2.77 4.07
CA THR A 75 -14.54 3.06 3.01
C THR A 75 -13.22 3.68 3.50
N ILE A 76 -12.10 3.14 3.02
CA ILE A 76 -10.72 3.63 3.20
C ILE A 76 -10.33 4.44 1.97
N LYS A 77 -9.84 5.66 2.17
CA LYS A 77 -9.31 6.54 1.11
C LYS A 77 -7.83 6.86 1.38
N PRO A 78 -6.88 6.10 0.80
CA PRO A 78 -5.46 6.24 1.10
C PRO A 78 -4.91 7.65 0.85
N LEU A 79 -5.37 8.35 -0.19
CA LEU A 79 -4.85 9.68 -0.50
C LEU A 79 -5.13 10.73 0.60
N GLU A 80 -6.27 10.62 1.28
CA GLU A 80 -6.58 11.48 2.45
C GLU A 80 -5.57 11.25 3.57
N LEU A 81 -5.12 10.01 3.75
CA LEU A 81 -4.09 9.64 4.73
C LEU A 81 -2.70 10.18 4.36
N PHE A 82 -2.46 10.40 3.07
CA PHE A 82 -1.22 10.97 2.53
C PHE A 82 -1.22 12.50 2.58
N GLY A 83 -2.40 13.12 2.72
CA GLY A 83 -2.58 14.57 2.64
C GLY A 83 -2.53 15.11 1.21
N VAL A 84 -2.90 14.29 0.21
CA VAL A 84 -2.97 14.72 -1.20
C VAL A 84 -4.30 14.32 -1.82
N ASN A 85 -4.71 14.98 -2.91
CA ASN A 85 -5.97 14.67 -3.60
C ASN A 85 -5.76 13.77 -4.84
N LYS A 86 -4.51 13.68 -5.30
CA LYS A 86 -4.11 12.97 -6.51
C LYS A 86 -2.69 12.46 -6.32
N LEU A 87 -2.41 11.28 -6.85
CA LEU A 87 -1.09 10.68 -6.88
C LEU A 87 -0.63 10.53 -8.32
N ASP A 88 0.38 11.30 -8.69
CA ASP A 88 1.02 11.24 -10.01
C ASP A 88 2.23 10.30 -9.98
N LYS A 89 2.48 9.61 -11.11
CA LYS A 89 3.75 8.94 -11.34
C LYS A 89 4.88 9.97 -11.44
N SER A 90 6.07 9.57 -11.01
CA SER A 90 7.28 10.38 -11.21
C SER A 90 7.58 10.52 -12.70
N MET A 91 7.92 11.74 -13.12
CA MET A 91 8.29 12.03 -14.52
C MET A 91 9.56 11.30 -14.94
N TYR A 92 10.41 10.90 -13.99
CA TYR A 92 11.63 10.13 -14.22
C TYR A 92 11.37 8.85 -15.03
N PHE A 93 10.23 8.21 -14.79
CA PHE A 93 9.87 6.95 -15.42
C PHE A 93 9.15 7.12 -16.76
N ASN A 94 8.95 8.34 -17.27
CA ASN A 94 8.25 8.57 -18.54
C ASN A 94 9.04 8.11 -19.78
N VAL A 95 10.33 7.83 -19.63
CA VAL A 95 11.19 7.34 -20.73
C VAL A 95 10.92 5.88 -21.11
N GLY A 96 10.07 5.17 -20.36
CA GLY A 96 9.76 3.76 -20.62
C GLY A 96 8.61 3.24 -19.78
N PHE A 97 8.40 1.93 -19.82
CA PHE A 97 7.32 1.29 -19.06
C PHE A 97 7.86 0.65 -17.78
N PHE A 98 7.64 1.33 -16.65
CA PHE A 98 8.12 0.92 -15.32
C PHE A 98 6.97 0.76 -14.30
N PRO A 99 6.09 -0.24 -14.47
CA PRO A 99 4.84 -0.35 -13.72
C PRO A 99 5.01 -0.60 -12.22
N LEU A 100 6.18 -1.08 -11.79
CA LEU A 100 6.45 -1.50 -10.42
C LEU A 100 7.25 -0.47 -9.61
N ASN A 101 7.51 0.70 -10.19
CA ASN A 101 8.18 1.83 -9.54
C ASN A 101 7.19 2.81 -8.89
N SER A 102 5.92 2.42 -8.78
CA SER A 102 4.79 3.27 -8.40
C SER A 102 3.64 2.37 -7.96
N ILE A 103 3.73 1.88 -6.73
CA ILE A 103 2.75 0.99 -6.14
C ILE A 103 2.14 1.66 -4.92
N VAL A 104 0.82 1.50 -4.76
CA VAL A 104 0.14 1.79 -3.50
C VAL A 104 -0.26 0.45 -2.89
N GLU A 105 0.12 0.22 -1.65
CA GLU A 105 -0.34 -0.94 -0.88
C GLU A 105 -1.25 -0.44 0.25
N VAL A 106 -2.30 -1.21 0.53
CA VAL A 106 -3.22 -1.03 1.66
C VAL A 106 -3.29 -2.37 2.35
N VAL A 107 -2.82 -2.42 3.59
CA VAL A 107 -2.86 -3.64 4.43
C VAL A 107 -3.78 -3.37 5.60
N VAL A 108 -4.93 -4.04 5.62
CA VAL A 108 -5.93 -3.96 6.70
C VAL A 108 -5.74 -5.17 7.61
N LEU A 109 -5.59 -4.94 8.91
CA LEU A 109 -5.65 -6.01 9.92
C LEU A 109 -6.90 -5.79 10.79
N SER A 110 -7.47 -6.87 11.27
CA SER A 110 -8.68 -6.86 12.07
C SER A 110 -8.67 -8.06 13.02
N ASN A 111 -9.26 -7.88 14.21
CA ASN A 111 -9.47 -8.97 15.15
C ASN A 111 -10.58 -9.95 14.70
N ASN A 112 -11.44 -9.51 13.77
CA ASN A 112 -12.53 -10.30 13.18
C ASN A 112 -12.32 -10.46 11.67
N ASP A 113 -12.91 -11.50 11.09
CA ASP A 113 -12.90 -11.67 9.64
C ASP A 113 -13.66 -10.51 8.95
N ILE A 114 -12.98 -9.94 7.96
CA ILE A 114 -13.44 -8.85 7.12
C ILE A 114 -13.24 -9.25 5.65
N THR A 115 -13.96 -8.59 4.74
CA THR A 115 -13.84 -8.81 3.30
C THR A 115 -13.91 -7.48 2.57
N VAL A 116 -13.18 -7.35 1.46
CA VAL A 116 -13.37 -6.26 0.50
C VAL A 116 -14.76 -6.37 -0.12
N THR A 117 -15.64 -5.40 0.16
CA THR A 117 -17.03 -5.39 -0.33
C THR A 117 -17.22 -4.51 -1.55
N ASP A 118 -16.38 -3.49 -1.71
CA ASP A 118 -16.39 -2.60 -2.88
C ASP A 118 -15.00 -1.97 -3.04
N HIS A 119 -14.70 -1.46 -4.24
CA HIS A 119 -13.43 -0.81 -4.52
C HIS A 119 -13.58 0.29 -5.56
N GLY A 120 -12.71 1.27 -5.43
CA GLY A 120 -12.43 2.26 -6.46
C GLY A 120 -11.71 1.65 -7.65
N GLY A 121 -11.72 2.37 -8.77
CA GLY A 121 -10.97 1.99 -9.98
C GLY A 121 -11.31 0.59 -10.50
N ASN A 122 -10.40 0.04 -11.31
CA ASN A 122 -10.58 -1.29 -11.91
C ASN A 122 -9.90 -2.40 -11.07
N LEU A 123 -10.22 -3.65 -11.38
CA LEU A 123 -9.40 -4.80 -10.97
C LEU A 123 -8.35 -5.09 -12.04
N ALA A 124 -7.10 -5.26 -11.62
CA ALA A 124 -6.06 -5.73 -12.54
C ALA A 124 -6.29 -7.22 -12.82
N PRO A 125 -6.07 -7.70 -14.06
CA PRO A 125 -6.16 -9.12 -14.37
C PRO A 125 -5.08 -9.87 -13.60
N THR A 126 -5.42 -10.99 -12.97
CA THR A 126 -4.51 -11.78 -12.13
C THR A 126 -4.37 -13.22 -12.61
N THR A 127 -3.28 -13.86 -12.21
CA THR A 127 -3.00 -15.28 -12.41
C THR A 127 -2.31 -15.81 -11.15
N ILE A 128 -2.41 -17.12 -10.91
CA ILE A 128 -1.69 -17.77 -9.82
C ILE A 128 -0.32 -18.21 -10.32
N LYS A 129 0.75 -17.82 -9.62
CA LYS A 129 2.12 -18.34 -9.83
C LYS A 129 2.72 -18.74 -8.49
N ASN A 130 3.21 -19.97 -8.38
CA ASN A 130 3.78 -20.52 -7.13
C ASN A 130 2.85 -20.37 -5.91
N GLY A 131 1.53 -20.47 -6.12
CA GLY A 131 0.53 -20.29 -5.07
C GLY A 131 0.28 -18.84 -4.65
N GLN A 132 0.79 -17.86 -5.40
CA GLN A 132 0.57 -16.43 -5.16
C GLN A 132 -0.25 -15.80 -6.28
N VAL A 133 -1.14 -14.88 -5.92
CA VAL A 133 -1.94 -14.07 -6.85
C VAL A 133 -1.06 -12.93 -7.36
N VAL A 134 -0.71 -13.00 -8.65
CA VAL A 134 0.13 -11.98 -9.30
C VAL A 134 -0.59 -11.38 -10.50
N PRO A 135 -0.24 -10.14 -10.91
CA PRO A 135 -0.81 -9.53 -12.11
C PRO A 135 -0.48 -10.37 -13.36
N ALA A 136 -1.48 -10.65 -14.18
CA ALA A 136 -1.32 -11.31 -15.47
C ALA A 136 -0.88 -10.31 -16.56
N ASP A 137 -1.30 -9.05 -16.44
CA ASP A 137 -0.91 -7.97 -17.35
C ASP A 137 -0.57 -6.71 -16.55
N LEU A 138 0.72 -6.37 -16.51
CA LEU A 138 1.21 -5.20 -15.78
C LEU A 138 0.81 -3.87 -16.44
N THR A 139 0.30 -3.86 -17.68
CA THR A 139 -0.12 -2.64 -18.38
C THR A 139 -1.50 -2.16 -17.94
N LYS A 140 -2.30 -3.03 -17.31
CA LYS A 140 -3.63 -2.69 -16.81
C LYS A 140 -3.54 -2.10 -15.41
N ALA A 141 -4.14 -0.92 -15.24
CA ALA A 141 -4.30 -0.34 -13.93
C ALA A 141 -5.40 -1.07 -13.15
N GLY A 142 -5.23 -1.20 -11.85
CA GLY A 142 -6.24 -1.73 -10.97
C GLY A 142 -5.72 -2.40 -9.71
N TRP A 143 -6.66 -2.82 -8.86
CA TRP A 143 -6.39 -3.53 -7.62
C TRP A 143 -6.04 -5.00 -7.85
N VAL A 144 -5.16 -5.49 -7.00
CA VAL A 144 -4.85 -6.90 -6.78
C VAL A 144 -4.99 -7.18 -5.28
N PHE A 145 -5.83 -8.16 -4.94
CA PHE A 145 -6.10 -8.54 -3.55
C PHE A 145 -5.49 -9.89 -3.22
N GLU A 146 -4.72 -9.96 -2.14
CA GLU A 146 -4.13 -11.22 -1.66
C GLU A 146 -3.82 -11.20 -0.15
N PRO A 147 -4.71 -11.73 0.71
CA PRO A 147 -6.07 -12.17 0.41
C PRO A 147 -7.06 -11.00 0.40
N ALA A 148 -8.24 -11.21 -0.20
CA ALA A 148 -9.36 -10.24 -0.19
C ALA A 148 -10.27 -10.35 1.05
N SER A 149 -10.06 -11.37 1.89
CA SER A 149 -10.87 -11.65 3.08
C SER A 149 -10.07 -12.33 4.19
N GLY A 150 -10.60 -12.24 5.42
CA GLY A 150 -10.02 -12.80 6.65
C GLY A 150 -9.58 -11.69 7.62
N GLN A 151 -8.81 -12.04 8.66
CA GLN A 151 -8.26 -11.08 9.63
C GLN A 151 -7.17 -10.17 9.07
N LYS A 152 -6.63 -10.48 7.89
CA LYS A 152 -5.66 -9.66 7.17
C LYS A 152 -6.10 -9.56 5.71
N ILE A 153 -6.22 -8.35 5.21
CA ILE A 153 -6.40 -8.06 3.77
C ILE A 153 -5.15 -7.34 3.27
N SER A 154 -4.68 -7.72 2.08
CA SER A 154 -3.61 -7.00 1.37
C SER A 154 -4.16 -6.57 0.01
N ALA A 155 -4.18 -5.28 -0.26
CA ALA A 155 -4.61 -4.70 -1.52
C ALA A 155 -3.45 -3.91 -2.13
N ILE A 156 -3.12 -4.20 -3.37
CA ILE A 156 -2.07 -3.52 -4.13
C ILE A 156 -2.72 -2.87 -5.35
N TYR A 157 -2.59 -1.55 -5.48
CA TYR A 157 -3.01 -0.84 -6.69
C TYR A 157 -1.84 -0.70 -7.65
N LEU A 158 -2.03 -1.20 -8.86
CA LEU A 158 -1.11 -1.04 -9.98
C LEU A 158 -1.59 0.09 -10.86
N PHE A 159 -0.69 0.97 -11.24
CA PHE A 159 -1.03 2.07 -12.14
C PHE A 159 -1.05 1.64 -13.61
N GLY A 160 -0.46 0.48 -13.97
CA GLY A 160 -0.37 0.07 -15.36
C GLY A 160 0.23 1.16 -16.25
N THR A 161 -0.45 1.49 -17.34
CA THR A 161 -0.09 2.61 -18.24
C THR A 161 -0.67 3.97 -17.83
N THR A 162 -1.50 4.05 -16.77
CA THR A 162 -2.00 5.35 -16.29
C THR A 162 -0.88 6.14 -15.64
N THR A 163 -0.96 7.47 -15.72
CA THR A 163 0.04 8.39 -15.16
C THR A 163 -0.36 8.93 -13.79
N SER A 164 -1.60 8.72 -13.37
CA SER A 164 -2.09 9.20 -12.08
C SER A 164 -3.25 8.35 -11.54
N ALA A 165 -3.53 8.49 -10.25
CA ALA A 165 -4.71 7.96 -9.58
C ALA A 165 -5.32 9.00 -8.63
N THR A 166 -6.63 9.01 -8.54
CA THR A 166 -7.44 9.87 -7.67
C THR A 166 -7.85 9.14 -6.39
N SER A 167 -8.51 9.85 -5.46
CA SER A 167 -9.04 9.20 -4.26
C SER A 167 -10.13 8.17 -4.58
N ASP A 168 -10.88 8.37 -5.66
CA ASP A 168 -11.94 7.45 -6.09
C ASP A 168 -11.37 6.23 -6.82
N ASP A 169 -10.20 6.35 -7.46
CA ASP A 169 -9.50 5.18 -8.01
C ASP A 169 -8.94 4.29 -6.89
N LEU A 170 -8.47 4.92 -5.80
CA LEU A 170 -7.77 4.26 -4.71
C LEU A 170 -8.66 3.94 -3.50
N SER A 171 -9.97 4.16 -3.56
CA SER A 171 -10.85 3.82 -2.45
C SER A 171 -10.99 2.30 -2.27
N LEU A 172 -11.10 1.84 -1.03
CA LEU A 172 -11.34 0.45 -0.70
C LEU A 172 -12.40 0.34 0.38
N THR A 173 -13.46 -0.41 0.12
CA THR A 173 -14.56 -0.60 1.07
C THR A 173 -14.46 -1.98 1.70
N ILE A 174 -14.52 -2.03 3.02
CA ILE A 174 -14.35 -3.25 3.81
C ILE A 174 -15.63 -3.50 4.61
N GLY A 175 -16.15 -4.73 4.56
CA GLY A 175 -17.29 -5.15 5.36
C GLY A 175 -16.92 -6.27 6.33
N SER A 176 -17.63 -6.34 7.46
CA SER A 176 -17.55 -7.51 8.35
C SER A 176 -18.24 -8.71 7.69
N THR A 177 -17.58 -9.86 7.70
CA THR A 177 -18.24 -11.12 7.34
C THR A 177 -19.05 -11.60 8.53
N SER A 178 -20.32 -11.19 8.62
CA SER A 178 -21.25 -11.94 9.49
C SER A 178 -21.49 -13.31 8.86
N PRO A 179 -21.49 -14.42 9.63
CA PRO A 179 -22.17 -15.61 9.17
C PRO A 179 -23.63 -15.23 8.92
N SER A 180 -24.16 -15.54 7.73
CA SER A 180 -25.58 -15.46 7.49
C SER A 180 -26.30 -16.30 8.55
N ASN A 181 -26.99 -15.65 9.49
CA ASN A 181 -27.88 -16.37 10.40
C ASN A 181 -28.97 -17.06 9.56
N PRO A 182 -29.23 -18.37 9.74
CA PRO A 182 -30.51 -18.91 9.36
C PRO A 182 -31.60 -18.21 10.18
N ILE A 183 -32.70 -17.89 9.53
CA ILE A 183 -33.87 -17.22 10.10
C ILE A 183 -34.34 -17.99 11.36
N GLY A 184 -34.32 -17.34 12.53
CA GLY A 184 -35.05 -17.75 13.73
C GLY A 184 -34.25 -17.69 15.04
N GLY A 185 -34.63 -16.76 15.93
CA GLY A 185 -34.22 -16.78 17.35
C GLY A 185 -34.04 -15.40 17.97
N GLU A 186 -34.66 -15.17 19.13
CA GLU A 186 -34.92 -13.87 19.77
C GLU A 186 -33.70 -13.00 20.10
N ASN A 187 -33.95 -11.68 20.03
CA ASN A 187 -33.04 -10.59 20.34
C ASN A 187 -32.58 -10.61 21.80
N ASN A 188 -31.26 -10.77 21.98
CA ASN A 188 -30.56 -10.20 23.12
C ASN A 188 -29.46 -9.29 22.56
N ASN A 189 -29.76 -7.99 22.46
CA ASN A 189 -28.81 -6.94 22.08
C ASN A 189 -27.73 -6.82 23.17
N LYS A 190 -26.70 -7.65 23.06
CA LYS A 190 -25.37 -7.31 23.53
C LYS A 190 -24.69 -6.63 22.35
N GLU A 191 -24.63 -5.30 22.36
CA GLU A 191 -23.75 -4.56 21.47
C GLU A 191 -22.34 -5.12 21.66
N THR A 192 -21.90 -5.96 20.73
CA THR A 192 -20.49 -6.33 20.61
C THR A 192 -19.80 -5.08 20.08
N THR A 193 -19.25 -4.29 21.00
CA THR A 193 -18.32 -3.19 20.68
C THR A 193 -17.25 -3.73 19.75
N PRO A 194 -17.16 -3.24 18.51
CA PRO A 194 -16.13 -3.70 17.60
C PRO A 194 -14.77 -3.16 18.04
N ASP A 195 -13.81 -4.04 18.35
CA ASP A 195 -12.43 -3.65 18.62
C ASP A 195 -11.62 -3.77 17.31
N TYR A 196 -11.61 -2.68 16.54
CA TYR A 196 -10.87 -2.56 15.28
C TYR A 196 -9.51 -1.91 15.52
N SER A 197 -8.44 -2.70 15.45
CA SER A 197 -7.09 -2.20 15.22
C SER A 197 -6.81 -2.28 13.72
N THR A 198 -7.40 -1.38 12.94
CA THR A 198 -7.03 -1.30 11.51
C THR A 198 -5.64 -0.68 11.37
N TYR A 199 -4.87 -1.20 10.43
CA TYR A 199 -3.57 -0.67 10.04
C TYR A 199 -3.72 -0.26 8.56
N THR A 200 -2.87 0.64 8.09
CA THR A 200 -2.71 0.87 6.66
C THR A 200 -1.22 1.05 6.44
N ILE A 201 -0.56 0.08 5.81
CA ILE A 201 0.85 0.24 5.42
C ILE A 201 0.84 0.63 3.96
N ILE A 202 1.33 1.83 3.65
CA ILE A 202 1.45 2.32 2.29
C ILE A 202 2.91 2.22 1.86
N GLY A 203 3.19 1.42 0.85
CA GLY A 203 4.55 1.21 0.36
C GLY A 203 4.79 1.91 -0.97
N ILE A 204 5.42 3.09 -0.95
CA ILE A 204 5.86 3.78 -2.17
C ILE A 204 7.21 3.21 -2.64
N VAL A 205 7.19 2.22 -3.54
CA VAL A 205 8.43 1.59 -4.04
C VAL A 205 9.03 2.39 -5.21
N ALA A 206 10.12 3.11 -4.95
CA ALA A 206 11.00 3.63 -6.00
C ALA A 206 12.11 2.62 -6.29
N ALA A 207 11.94 1.73 -7.26
CA ALA A 207 13.01 0.82 -7.67
C ALA A 207 13.90 1.44 -8.75
N GLY A 208 15.15 1.68 -8.39
CA GLY A 208 16.24 1.76 -9.36
C GLY A 208 16.48 0.38 -9.98
N GLY A 209 16.48 0.31 -11.31
CA GLY A 209 17.15 -0.74 -12.10
C GLY A 209 16.46 -2.08 -12.34
N ALA A 210 15.67 -2.65 -11.43
CA ALA A 210 15.08 -3.98 -11.67
C ALA A 210 13.78 -4.22 -10.88
N ALA A 211 12.66 -3.71 -11.40
CA ALA A 211 11.39 -3.68 -10.68
C ALA A 211 10.61 -5.02 -10.65
N VAL A 212 11.12 -6.11 -11.26
CA VAL A 212 10.35 -7.38 -11.43
C VAL A 212 10.21 -8.21 -10.13
N TYR A 213 10.96 -7.90 -9.07
CA TYR A 213 11.12 -8.82 -7.94
C TYR A 213 10.05 -8.71 -6.81
N LEU A 214 9.24 -7.63 -6.78
CA LEU A 214 8.26 -7.39 -5.71
C LEU A 214 7.18 -8.48 -5.60
N PHE A 215 6.79 -9.09 -6.73
CA PHE A 215 5.81 -10.19 -6.76
C PHE A 215 6.44 -11.58 -6.63
N VAL A 216 7.78 -11.69 -6.70
CA VAL A 216 8.45 -13.01 -6.79
C VAL A 216 9.07 -13.43 -5.45
N LYS A 217 9.34 -12.48 -4.54
CA LYS A 217 10.12 -12.76 -3.32
C LYS A 217 9.41 -12.38 -2.01
N ARG A 218 8.13 -12.69 -1.89
CA ARG A 218 7.56 -12.97 -0.55
C ARG A 218 7.92 -14.41 -0.14
N ARG A 219 9.22 -14.71 0.01
CA ARG A 219 9.83 -15.84 0.74
C ARG A 219 11.31 -15.52 1.02
#